data_AF-A0A7L1ZDR8-F1
#
_entry.id   AF-A0A7L1ZDR8-F1
#
_cell.length_a   1.000
_cell.length_b   1.000
_cell.length_c   1.000
_cell.angle_alpha   90.00
_cell.angle_beta   90.00
_cell.angle_gamma   90.00
#
_symmetry.space_group_name_H-M   'P 1'
#
loop_
_entity.id
_entity.type
_entity.pdbx_description
1 polymer ?
#
loop_
_entity_poly.entity_id
_entity_poly.type
_entity_poly.pdbx_seq_one_letter_code
_entity_poly.pdbx_strand_id
1 'polypeptide(L)'
;MQCANMLLRKIVRSSVLPFAAQHGMKKDLFPLSRTLSLSLCLKQDKACEPSDKLDLDEWKKVMRSGLQEEVSETVSEPKELSSLAAARETLEMWRLAGRAVPENISEEQLKTFMECPSKSAKKKYLKYLRLKELHKKSHKRKMDEKRERRLEAQDQASNTDETKKSSFVFLPSSAMDKAYHWRAAQSMIFGQPLVFDMSYEKEMSVREVTNTVKQIVLSESFNRRTVDPFHIHFCNFKEDSLYHEEFIKHYREAWDKLLITVTDQCYTEIFPKDKLIYLTADSPKVMKKFDHDKIYIVGSMVDKSIKTGVSLARAKRLGLETAALPLDKYLLWSTGGKNLTLDQMMHILVTLKDTADWKKALEFVPKRKYCGFVNKPVKELKRTLDLINTLKLGRRREGVEKQFAKNHPKKYTLK
;
A
#
# COMPACT_ATOMS: atom_id res chain seq x y z
N MET A 1 -65.06 8.24 34.70
CA MET A 1 -63.70 8.81 34.70
C MET A 1 -63.04 8.40 33.40
N GLN A 2 -63.24 9.19 32.34
CA GLN A 2 -62.32 10.24 31.87
C GLN A 2 -61.04 9.61 31.29
N CYS A 3 -60.95 9.49 29.96
CA CYS A 3 -60.30 10.45 29.03
C CYS A 3 -58.80 10.10 28.88
N ALA A 4 -58.12 10.19 27.74
CA ALA A 4 -58.41 10.53 26.35
C ALA A 4 -57.14 10.08 25.57
N ASN A 5 -57.24 9.43 24.41
CA ASN A 5 -57.23 10.06 23.09
C ASN A 5 -56.34 11.31 22.97
N MET A 6 -55.24 11.24 22.22
CA MET A 6 -54.77 12.37 21.41
C MET A 6 -53.99 11.90 20.17
N LEU A 7 -54.76 11.80 19.09
CA LEU A 7 -54.37 11.88 17.68
C LEU A 7 -54.15 13.36 17.33
N LEU A 8 -52.98 13.76 16.83
CA LEU A 8 -52.75 14.98 16.01
C LEU A 8 -51.49 14.75 15.16
N ARG A 9 -51.55 14.48 13.85
CA ARG A 9 -51.83 15.39 12.71
C ARG A 9 -51.15 16.77 12.80
N LYS A 10 -50.03 16.92 12.08
CA LYS A 10 -49.63 18.12 11.32
C LYS A 10 -48.96 17.64 10.02
N ILE A 11 -49.72 17.54 8.92
CA ILE A 11 -49.90 18.58 7.89
C ILE A 11 -48.59 18.96 7.22
N VAL A 12 -48.33 18.25 6.11
CA VAL A 12 -47.52 18.71 4.98
C VAL A 12 -48.44 19.54 4.08
N ARG A 13 -48.10 20.82 3.92
CA ARG A 13 -48.47 21.77 2.86
C ARG A 13 -47.16 22.53 2.62
N SER A 14 -46.67 22.86 1.44
CA SER A 14 -47.06 22.85 0.03
C SER A 14 -45.74 23.17 -0.69
N SER A 15 -45.45 22.68 -1.90
CA SER A 15 -45.93 23.33 -3.12
C SER A 15 -45.78 22.40 -4.31
N VAL A 16 -46.88 22.29 -5.05
CA VAL A 16 -46.98 21.75 -6.41
C VAL A 16 -46.86 22.93 -7.37
N LEU A 17 -46.21 22.70 -8.51
CA LEU A 17 -46.55 23.11 -9.89
C LEU A 17 -45.27 23.34 -10.73
N PRO A 18 -45.29 23.20 -12.07
CA PRO A 18 -45.69 22.02 -12.83
C PRO A 18 -44.68 21.64 -13.94
N PHE A 19 -44.79 20.40 -14.40
CA PHE A 19 -44.70 19.92 -15.80
C PHE A 19 -44.00 20.80 -16.87
N ALA A 20 -42.95 20.25 -17.49
CA ALA A 20 -42.75 20.33 -18.94
C ALA A 20 -41.77 19.24 -19.41
N ALA A 21 -42.33 18.13 -19.89
CA ALA A 21 -41.61 17.20 -20.75
C ALA A 21 -41.51 17.84 -22.15
N GLN A 22 -40.29 17.93 -22.70
CA GLN A 22 -40.09 18.04 -24.13
C GLN A 22 -39.09 17.00 -24.60
N HIS A 23 -39.62 16.08 -25.38
CA HIS A 23 -38.96 15.13 -26.25
C HIS A 23 -38.27 15.90 -27.39
N GLY A 24 -37.00 15.61 -27.69
CA GLY A 24 -36.29 16.25 -28.79
C GLY A 24 -35.04 15.48 -29.17
N MET A 25 -35.14 14.69 -30.25
CA MET A 25 -34.06 13.90 -30.82
C MET A 25 -33.04 14.72 -31.62
N LYS A 26 -31.87 14.08 -31.83
CA LYS A 26 -30.80 14.31 -32.82
C LYS A 26 -29.73 15.36 -32.49
N LYS A 27 -28.46 14.93 -32.52
CA LYS A 27 -27.50 15.23 -33.61
C LYS A 27 -26.11 14.61 -33.37
N ASP A 28 -25.74 13.70 -34.27
CA ASP A 28 -24.55 13.71 -35.12
C ASP A 28 -23.18 14.08 -34.53
N LEU A 29 -22.35 13.03 -34.43
CA LEU A 29 -21.01 12.89 -35.06
C LEU A 29 -20.37 14.17 -35.63
N PHE A 30 -19.27 14.60 -35.01
CA PHE A 30 -18.11 15.16 -35.73
C PHE A 30 -16.80 14.79 -35.02
N PRO A 31 -15.81 14.21 -35.74
CA PRO A 31 -14.44 14.08 -35.28
C PRO A 31 -13.62 15.27 -35.78
N LEU A 32 -12.79 15.87 -34.92
CA LEU A 32 -11.73 16.78 -35.35
C LEU A 32 -10.38 16.16 -35.00
N SER A 33 -9.86 15.38 -35.95
CA SER A 33 -8.43 15.11 -36.09
C SER A 33 -7.78 16.32 -36.77
N ARG A 34 -6.76 16.91 -36.14
CA ARG A 34 -5.81 17.80 -36.83
C ARG A 34 -4.45 17.13 -36.89
N THR A 35 -4.17 16.58 -38.07
CA THR A 35 -2.86 16.13 -38.53
C THR A 35 -2.02 17.37 -38.86
N LEU A 36 -0.84 17.49 -38.26
CA LEU A 36 0.15 18.49 -38.66
C LEU A 36 1.01 17.92 -39.79
N SER A 37 0.88 18.53 -40.97
CA SER A 37 1.75 18.30 -42.11
C SER A 37 3.06 19.06 -41.92
N LEU A 38 4.18 18.35 -42.00
CA LEU A 38 5.52 18.92 -42.10
C LEU A 38 5.78 19.30 -43.56
N SER A 39 5.87 20.60 -43.86
CA SER A 39 6.45 21.06 -45.11
C SER A 39 7.92 21.47 -44.92
N LEU A 40 8.73 20.86 -45.78
CA LEU A 40 10.14 21.10 -46.00
C LEU A 40 10.26 22.32 -46.92
N CYS A 41 10.98 23.37 -46.52
CA CYS A 41 11.47 24.38 -47.47
C CYS A 41 12.96 24.64 -47.23
N LEU A 42 13.70 24.45 -48.31
CA LEU A 42 15.14 24.57 -48.43
C LEU A 42 15.58 26.04 -48.51
N LYS A 43 16.83 26.20 -48.07
CA LYS A 43 17.70 27.38 -47.96
C LYS A 43 17.68 28.35 -49.14
N GLN A 44 17.87 29.63 -48.82
CA GLN A 44 18.80 30.52 -49.53
C GLN A 44 19.42 31.51 -48.53
N ASP A 45 20.75 31.59 -48.56
CA ASP A 45 21.59 32.39 -47.69
C ASP A 45 21.68 33.86 -48.18
N LYS A 46 21.57 34.83 -47.26
CA LYS A 46 22.28 36.12 -47.34
C LYS A 46 22.59 36.65 -45.94
N ALA A 47 23.86 36.98 -45.74
CA ALA A 47 24.48 37.40 -44.49
C ALA A 47 24.14 38.85 -44.11
N CYS A 48 24.01 39.12 -42.80
CA CYS A 48 24.32 40.39 -42.16
C CYS A 48 24.58 40.14 -40.66
N GLU A 49 25.73 40.60 -40.14
CA GLU A 49 26.14 40.67 -38.73
C GLU A 49 26.82 42.05 -38.54
N PRO A 50 26.97 42.63 -37.33
CA PRO A 50 26.73 42.03 -36.02
C PRO A 50 25.87 42.85 -35.02
N SER A 51 25.49 42.10 -33.99
CA SER A 51 24.79 42.42 -32.74
C SER A 51 25.06 43.76 -32.05
N ASP A 52 24.00 44.36 -31.52
CA ASP A 52 24.04 45.14 -30.28
C ASP A 52 24.28 44.17 -29.11
N LYS A 53 25.46 44.28 -28.48
CA LYS A 53 25.76 43.55 -27.24
C LYS A 53 24.90 44.12 -26.10
N LEU A 54 23.92 43.36 -25.66
CA LEU A 54 23.24 43.60 -24.38
C LEU A 54 24.26 43.47 -23.24
N ASP A 55 24.52 44.57 -22.55
CA ASP A 55 25.40 44.62 -21.38
C ASP A 55 24.72 43.96 -20.17
N LEU A 56 25.12 42.72 -19.91
CA LEU A 56 24.64 41.92 -18.79
C LEU A 56 25.10 42.46 -17.43
N ASP A 57 26.14 43.29 -17.38
CA ASP A 57 26.68 43.80 -16.12
C ASP A 57 25.91 45.04 -15.65
N GLU A 58 25.38 45.84 -16.58
CA GLU A 58 24.43 46.90 -16.27
C GLU A 58 23.12 46.33 -15.70
N TRP A 59 22.61 45.25 -16.29
CA TRP A 59 21.41 44.56 -15.79
C TRP A 59 21.60 43.92 -14.40
N LYS A 60 22.78 43.33 -14.14
CA LYS A 60 23.13 42.84 -12.79
C LYS A 60 23.32 43.95 -11.76
N LYS A 61 23.64 45.18 -12.20
CA LYS A 61 23.78 46.33 -11.30
C LYS A 61 22.42 46.83 -10.86
N VAL A 62 21.45 46.91 -11.78
CA VAL A 62 20.05 47.25 -11.49
C VAL A 62 19.39 46.24 -10.54
N MET A 63 19.69 44.95 -10.71
CA MET A 63 19.16 43.92 -9.80
C MET A 63 19.83 43.92 -8.42
N ARG A 64 21.04 44.48 -8.28
CA ARG A 64 21.74 44.60 -7.00
C ARG A 64 21.40 45.88 -6.23
N SER A 65 21.02 46.95 -6.91
CA SER A 65 20.54 48.18 -6.26
C SER A 65 19.14 48.05 -5.64
N GLY A 66 18.36 47.04 -6.02
CA GLY A 66 17.08 46.72 -5.37
C GLY A 66 17.19 45.90 -4.08
N LEU A 67 18.41 45.69 -3.56
CA LEU A 67 18.68 44.80 -2.42
C LEU A 67 19.57 45.46 -1.36
N GLN A 68 19.27 46.71 -0.97
CA GLN A 68 19.70 47.29 0.29
C GLN A 68 18.56 48.16 0.86
N GLU A 69 18.49 48.23 2.19
CA GLU A 69 17.38 48.65 3.07
C GLU A 69 16.33 47.53 3.35
N GLU A 70 16.12 47.01 4.56
CA GLU A 70 16.70 47.24 5.88
C GLU A 70 16.65 45.93 6.70
N VAL A 71 17.61 45.78 7.61
CA VAL A 71 17.60 44.81 8.71
C VAL A 71 17.06 45.53 9.94
N SER A 72 15.95 45.05 10.49
CA SER A 72 15.62 45.25 11.91
C SER A 72 14.91 44.01 12.46
N GLU A 73 15.44 43.51 13.56
CA GLU A 73 14.90 42.44 14.38
C GLU A 73 13.53 42.80 14.95
N THR A 74 12.52 41.94 14.71
CA THR A 74 11.58 41.38 15.70
C THR A 74 10.49 40.58 14.99
N VAL A 75 9.92 39.62 15.73
CA VAL A 75 8.76 38.76 15.41
C VAL A 75 9.08 37.52 14.54
N SER A 76 8.97 36.36 15.18
CA SER A 76 9.14 35.01 14.61
C SER A 76 7.87 34.43 13.98
N GLU A 77 6.91 35.26 13.57
CA GLU A 77 5.66 34.83 12.90
C GLU A 77 5.47 35.35 11.45
N PRO A 78 5.90 36.56 11.06
CA PRO A 78 5.67 37.08 9.70
C PRO A 78 6.44 36.31 8.61
N LYS A 79 7.61 35.76 8.94
CA LYS A 79 8.45 35.01 7.98
C LYS A 79 7.83 33.68 7.57
N GLU A 80 7.15 32.98 8.47
CA GLU A 80 6.50 31.71 8.14
C GLU A 80 5.32 31.93 7.19
N LEU A 81 4.46 32.90 7.47
CA LEU A 81 3.31 33.25 6.62
C LEU A 81 3.74 33.73 5.22
N SER A 82 4.77 34.57 5.15
CA SER A 82 5.36 35.01 3.87
C SER A 82 5.91 33.83 3.06
N SER A 83 6.57 32.88 3.73
CA SER A 83 7.11 31.69 3.07
C SER A 83 6.01 30.73 2.56
N LEU A 84 4.90 30.60 3.29
CA LEU A 84 3.76 29.77 2.91
C LEU A 84 2.97 30.39 1.76
N ALA A 85 2.82 31.71 1.73
CA ALA A 85 2.21 32.44 0.63
C ALA A 85 3.02 32.26 -0.68
N ALA A 86 4.35 32.45 -0.62
CA ALA A 86 5.24 32.21 -1.75
C ALA A 86 5.20 30.76 -2.25
N ALA A 87 5.03 29.79 -1.33
CA ALA A 87 4.86 28.39 -1.68
C ALA A 87 3.56 28.14 -2.46
N ARG A 88 2.44 28.74 -2.02
CA ARG A 88 1.13 28.65 -2.70
C ARG A 88 1.17 29.29 -4.08
N GLU A 89 1.78 30.47 -4.22
CA GLU A 89 1.98 31.12 -5.52
C GLU A 89 2.82 30.26 -6.48
N THR A 90 3.90 29.67 -5.97
CA THR A 90 4.74 28.76 -6.76
C THR A 90 3.95 27.56 -7.29
N LEU A 91 3.05 27.01 -6.48
CA LEU A 91 2.18 25.90 -6.86
C LEU A 91 1.16 26.31 -7.91
N GLU A 92 0.58 27.50 -7.79
CA GLU A 92 -0.38 28.05 -8.75
C GLU A 92 0.29 28.32 -10.11
N MET A 93 1.47 28.93 -10.09
CA MET A 93 2.30 29.07 -11.30
C MET A 93 2.57 27.71 -11.96
N TRP A 94 2.86 26.67 -11.18
CA TRP A 94 3.11 25.33 -11.73
C TRP A 94 1.85 24.66 -12.28
N ARG A 95 0.67 24.94 -11.71
CA ARG A 95 -0.63 24.52 -12.28
C ARG A 95 -0.85 25.17 -13.64
N LEU A 96 -0.67 26.49 -13.73
CA LEU A 96 -0.81 27.24 -14.98
C LEU A 96 0.18 26.75 -16.05
N ALA A 97 1.40 26.37 -15.63
CA ALA A 97 2.40 25.75 -16.50
C ALA A 97 2.11 24.27 -16.88
N GLY A 98 0.92 23.74 -16.57
CA GLY A 98 0.50 22.38 -16.91
C GLY A 98 1.24 21.26 -16.17
N ARG A 99 1.88 21.56 -15.03
CA ARG A 99 2.56 20.54 -14.22
C ARG A 99 1.53 19.73 -13.43
N ALA A 100 1.90 18.50 -13.08
CA ALA A 100 1.06 17.62 -12.25
C ALA A 100 1.04 18.10 -10.80
N VAL A 101 0.12 19.02 -10.47
CA VAL A 101 -0.12 19.56 -9.13
C VAL A 101 -1.51 19.11 -8.66
N PRO A 102 -1.69 18.68 -7.40
CA PRO A 102 -3.00 18.34 -6.82
C PRO A 102 -3.98 19.52 -6.80
N GLU A 103 -5.28 19.23 -6.75
CA GLU A 103 -6.31 20.27 -6.59
C GLU A 103 -6.31 20.83 -5.15
N ASN A 104 -6.26 19.95 -4.14
CA ASN A 104 -6.26 20.33 -2.73
C ASN A 104 -4.96 19.90 -2.05
N ILE A 105 -4.29 20.82 -1.36
CA ILE A 105 -3.03 20.60 -0.62
C ILE A 105 -3.23 21.07 0.83
N SER A 106 -2.99 20.19 1.80
CA SER A 106 -3.07 20.55 3.24
C SER A 106 -1.83 21.32 3.70
N GLU A 107 -1.92 22.02 4.84
CA GLU A 107 -0.81 22.82 5.37
C GLU A 107 0.43 21.96 5.71
N GLU A 108 0.23 20.76 6.25
CA GLU A 108 1.30 19.79 6.49
C GLU A 108 2.02 19.37 5.19
N GLN A 109 1.25 19.19 4.10
CA GLN A 109 1.81 18.84 2.80
C GLN A 109 2.57 20.01 2.19
N LEU A 110 2.11 21.23 2.44
CA LEU A 110 2.81 22.44 2.04
C LEU A 110 4.14 22.59 2.78
N LYS A 111 4.15 22.33 4.10
CA LYS A 111 5.38 22.28 4.91
C LYS A 111 6.37 21.24 4.37
N THR A 112 5.89 20.03 4.08
CA THR A 112 6.71 18.97 3.47
C THR A 112 7.26 19.36 2.09
N PHE A 113 6.47 20.08 1.28
CA PHE A 113 6.92 20.60 -0.01
C PHE A 113 8.03 21.64 0.13
N MET A 114 7.98 22.46 1.18
CA MET A 114 9.01 23.45 1.48
C MET A 114 10.32 22.81 1.92
N GLU A 115 10.23 21.76 2.75
CA GLU A 115 11.37 20.97 3.25
C GLU A 115 12.08 20.16 2.15
N CYS A 116 11.49 20.02 0.96
CA CYS A 116 12.12 19.30 -0.15
C CYS A 116 13.39 20.01 -0.65
N PRO A 117 14.55 19.32 -0.72
CA PRO A 117 15.86 19.96 -0.91
C PRO A 117 16.13 20.44 -2.35
N SER A 118 15.34 20.00 -3.34
CA SER A 118 15.56 20.36 -4.74
C SER A 118 14.27 20.57 -5.53
N LYS A 119 14.34 21.37 -6.61
CA LYS A 119 13.22 21.55 -7.55
C LYS A 119 12.72 20.21 -8.12
N SER A 120 13.62 19.25 -8.34
CA SER A 120 13.26 17.90 -8.81
C SER A 120 12.53 17.08 -7.73
N ALA A 121 12.95 17.17 -6.47
CA ALA A 121 12.25 16.54 -5.35
C ALA A 121 10.84 17.13 -5.18
N LYS A 122 10.72 18.47 -5.23
CA LYS A 122 9.43 19.19 -5.22
C LYS A 122 8.48 18.71 -6.32
N LYS A 123 8.98 18.61 -7.57
CA LYS A 123 8.20 18.06 -8.70
C LYS A 123 7.75 16.61 -8.48
N LYS A 124 8.66 15.76 -7.99
CA LYS A 124 8.33 14.34 -7.68
C LYS A 124 7.27 14.24 -6.58
N TYR A 125 7.37 15.08 -5.55
CA TYR A 125 6.41 15.12 -4.44
C TYR A 125 5.01 15.54 -4.90
N LEU A 126 4.90 16.62 -5.68
CA LEU A 126 3.60 17.06 -6.23
C LEU A 126 2.99 16.03 -7.17
N LYS A 127 3.81 15.41 -8.03
CA LYS A 127 3.37 14.30 -8.87
C LYS A 127 2.82 13.15 -8.02
N TYR A 128 3.52 12.77 -6.95
CA TYR A 128 3.05 11.75 -6.01
C TYR A 128 1.69 12.12 -5.39
N LEU A 129 1.52 13.36 -4.91
CA LEU A 129 0.25 13.82 -4.36
C LEU A 129 -0.87 13.79 -5.39
N ARG A 130 -0.60 14.20 -6.64
CA ARG A 130 -1.60 14.18 -7.72
C ARG A 130 -2.03 12.76 -8.06
N LEU A 131 -1.09 11.82 -8.16
CA LEU A 131 -1.42 10.39 -8.34
C LEU A 131 -2.28 9.86 -7.18
N LYS A 132 -1.96 10.24 -5.94
CA LYS A 132 -2.73 9.84 -4.76
C LYS A 132 -4.16 10.37 -4.82
N GLU A 133 -4.36 11.60 -5.27
CA GLU A 133 -5.67 12.22 -5.47
C GLU A 133 -6.48 11.50 -6.56
N LEU A 134 -5.86 11.23 -7.71
CA LEU A 134 -6.48 10.49 -8.82
C LEU A 134 -6.90 9.09 -8.39
N HIS A 135 -6.05 8.38 -7.64
CA HIS A 135 -6.39 7.08 -7.07
C HIS A 135 -7.58 7.17 -6.11
N LYS A 136 -7.65 8.21 -5.26
CA LYS A 136 -8.77 8.44 -4.34
C LYS A 136 -10.08 8.68 -5.11
N LYS A 137 -10.05 9.52 -6.16
CA LYS A 137 -11.22 9.79 -7.02
C LYS A 137 -11.67 8.51 -7.75
N SER A 138 -10.74 7.76 -8.33
CA SER A 138 -11.03 6.49 -9.01
C SER A 138 -11.61 5.45 -8.06
N HIS A 139 -11.05 5.32 -6.85
CA HIS A 139 -11.57 4.42 -5.83
C HIS A 139 -12.99 4.83 -5.38
N LYS A 140 -13.24 6.12 -5.16
CA LYS A 140 -14.57 6.64 -4.83
C LYS A 140 -15.58 6.28 -5.93
N ARG A 141 -15.25 6.54 -7.20
CA ARG A 141 -16.10 6.19 -8.35
C ARG A 141 -16.44 4.70 -8.37
N LYS A 142 -15.45 3.81 -8.17
CA LYS A 142 -15.68 2.35 -8.09
C LYS A 142 -16.59 1.94 -6.93
N MET A 143 -16.52 2.64 -5.80
CA MET A 143 -17.37 2.38 -4.63
C MET A 143 -18.81 2.86 -4.87
N ASP A 144 -18.97 4.02 -5.53
CA ASP A 144 -20.27 4.57 -5.90
C ASP A 144 -20.95 3.67 -6.95
N GLU A 145 -20.24 3.25 -8.01
CA GLU A 145 -20.69 2.25 -9.00
C GLU A 145 -21.09 0.90 -8.35
N LYS A 146 -20.47 0.52 -7.23
CA LYS A 146 -20.82 -0.70 -6.48
C LYS A 146 -22.03 -0.48 -5.58
N ARG A 147 -22.23 0.73 -5.07
CA ARG A 147 -23.40 1.12 -4.28
C ARG A 147 -24.64 1.17 -5.17
N GLU A 148 -24.54 1.81 -6.33
CA GLU A 148 -25.63 1.87 -7.33
C GLU A 148 -26.07 0.47 -7.75
N ARG A 149 -25.14 -0.40 -8.13
CA ARG A 149 -25.46 -1.81 -8.45
C ARG A 149 -26.13 -2.59 -7.32
N ARG A 150 -25.87 -2.26 -6.05
CA ARG A 150 -26.54 -2.89 -4.91
C ARG A 150 -27.97 -2.39 -4.74
N LEU A 151 -28.19 -1.09 -4.96
CA LEU A 151 -29.52 -0.48 -4.93
C LEU A 151 -30.36 -1.02 -6.08
N GLU A 152 -29.81 -1.06 -7.31
CA GLU A 152 -30.48 -1.65 -8.48
C GLU A 152 -30.84 -3.13 -8.27
N ALA A 153 -29.95 -3.93 -7.68
CA ALA A 153 -30.24 -5.33 -7.36
C ALA A 153 -31.33 -5.49 -6.28
N GLN A 154 -31.40 -4.55 -5.33
CA GLN A 154 -32.44 -4.52 -4.30
C GLN A 154 -33.79 -4.12 -4.87
N ASP A 155 -33.83 -3.13 -5.77
CA ASP A 155 -35.03 -2.68 -6.47
C ASP A 155 -35.56 -3.76 -7.43
N GLN A 156 -34.67 -4.48 -8.13
CA GLN A 156 -35.05 -5.64 -8.97
C GLN A 156 -35.58 -6.81 -8.13
N ALA A 157 -35.00 -7.07 -6.95
CA ALA A 157 -35.50 -8.11 -6.05
C ALA A 157 -36.89 -7.77 -5.48
N SER A 158 -37.18 -6.50 -5.17
CA SER A 158 -38.52 -6.07 -4.72
C SER A 158 -39.59 -6.13 -5.81
N ASN A 159 -39.20 -6.06 -7.09
CA ASN A 159 -40.14 -6.16 -8.22
C ASN A 159 -40.42 -7.60 -8.67
N THR A 160 -39.69 -8.60 -8.14
CA THR A 160 -39.80 -10.02 -8.55
C THR A 160 -40.34 -10.91 -7.44
N ASP A 161 -41.15 -10.36 -6.53
CA ASP A 161 -41.61 -11.04 -5.31
C ASP A 161 -42.86 -11.92 -5.51
N GLU A 162 -42.84 -12.84 -6.48
CA GLU A 162 -43.85 -13.91 -6.53
C GLU A 162 -43.34 -15.32 -6.83
N THR A 163 -42.06 -15.60 -7.03
CA THR A 163 -41.66 -17.01 -7.16
C THR A 163 -40.23 -17.32 -6.75
N LYS A 164 -40.14 -18.26 -5.80
CA LYS A 164 -38.95 -18.98 -5.30
C LYS A 164 -38.28 -18.34 -4.07
N LYS A 165 -38.88 -18.62 -2.91
CA LYS A 165 -38.18 -18.73 -1.62
C LYS A 165 -37.16 -19.88 -1.70
N SER A 166 -36.02 -19.66 -2.36
CA SER A 166 -34.85 -20.50 -2.13
C SER A 166 -34.35 -20.17 -0.72
N SER A 167 -34.17 -21.20 0.09
CA SER A 167 -33.66 -21.21 1.46
C SER A 167 -32.18 -20.80 1.56
N PHE A 168 -31.75 -19.80 0.80
CA PHE A 168 -30.47 -19.13 1.03
C PHE A 168 -30.68 -18.12 2.16
N VAL A 169 -30.33 -18.51 3.38
CA VAL A 169 -30.28 -17.58 4.52
C VAL A 169 -29.21 -16.53 4.21
N PHE A 170 -29.65 -15.37 3.71
CA PHE A 170 -28.80 -14.19 3.60
C PHE A 170 -28.47 -13.72 5.02
N LEU A 171 -27.31 -14.12 5.56
CA LEU A 171 -26.83 -13.56 6.82
C LEU A 171 -26.38 -12.11 6.59
N PRO A 172 -26.97 -11.13 7.29
CA PRO A 172 -26.49 -9.76 7.24
C PRO A 172 -25.03 -9.67 7.71
N SER A 173 -24.27 -8.73 7.17
CA SER A 173 -22.87 -8.47 7.58
C SER A 173 -22.73 -8.31 9.10
N SER A 174 -23.73 -7.71 9.76
CA SER A 174 -23.75 -7.52 11.21
C SER A 174 -23.85 -8.84 12.01
N ALA A 175 -24.50 -9.87 11.46
CA ALA A 175 -24.56 -11.19 12.08
C ALA A 175 -23.21 -11.93 11.96
N MET A 176 -22.56 -11.81 10.79
CA MET A 176 -21.21 -12.34 10.59
C MET A 176 -20.18 -11.65 11.50
N ASP A 177 -20.29 -10.33 11.67
CA ASP A 177 -19.42 -9.60 12.59
C ASP A 177 -19.58 -10.09 14.02
N LYS A 178 -20.81 -10.33 14.50
CA LYS A 178 -21.04 -10.95 15.82
C LYS A 178 -20.36 -12.31 15.93
N ALA A 179 -20.48 -13.16 14.90
CA ALA A 179 -19.82 -14.46 14.88
C ALA A 179 -18.28 -14.32 14.93
N TYR A 180 -17.70 -13.37 14.21
CA TYR A 180 -16.24 -13.12 14.24
C TYR A 180 -15.78 -12.57 15.59
N HIS A 181 -16.55 -11.67 16.22
CA HIS A 181 -16.25 -11.22 17.58
C HIS A 181 -16.31 -12.37 18.58
N TRP A 182 -17.32 -13.25 18.47
CA TRP A 182 -17.42 -14.42 19.33
C TRP A 182 -16.21 -15.35 19.18
N ARG A 183 -15.78 -15.63 17.95
CA ARG A 183 -14.58 -16.44 17.71
C ARG A 183 -13.32 -15.82 18.29
N ALA A 184 -13.15 -14.50 18.16
CA ALA A 184 -12.03 -13.80 18.77
C ALA A 184 -12.10 -13.82 20.32
N ALA A 185 -13.29 -13.68 20.90
CA ALA A 185 -13.46 -13.80 22.35
C ALA A 185 -13.13 -15.22 22.85
N GLN A 186 -13.54 -16.25 22.11
CA GLN A 186 -13.20 -17.63 22.41
C GLN A 186 -11.69 -17.87 22.31
N SER A 187 -11.02 -17.29 21.31
CA SER A 187 -9.57 -17.43 21.18
C SER A 187 -8.81 -16.75 22.32
N MET A 188 -9.32 -15.69 22.94
CA MET A 188 -8.68 -15.11 24.13
C MET A 188 -8.57 -16.08 25.31
N ILE A 189 -9.53 -17.01 25.44
CA ILE A 189 -9.58 -17.95 26.56
C ILE A 189 -8.90 -19.28 26.20
N PHE A 190 -9.17 -19.81 25.00
CA PHE A 190 -8.79 -21.16 24.60
C PHE A 190 -7.83 -21.21 23.41
N GLY A 191 -7.62 -20.08 22.74
CA GLY A 191 -6.82 -20.02 21.53
C GLY A 191 -5.33 -20.15 21.81
N GLN A 192 -4.62 -20.81 20.90
CA GLN A 192 -3.16 -20.85 20.92
C GLN A 192 -2.59 -19.41 20.82
N PRO A 193 -1.66 -19.01 21.68
CA PRO A 193 -1.04 -17.68 21.60
C PRO A 193 -0.15 -17.53 20.36
N LEU A 194 -0.28 -16.38 19.69
CA LEU A 194 0.63 -15.92 18.63
C LEU A 194 1.12 -14.51 18.98
N VAL A 195 2.44 -14.36 19.12
CA VAL A 195 3.06 -13.11 19.57
C VAL A 195 3.54 -12.30 18.37
N PHE A 196 3.16 -11.03 18.34
CA PHE A 196 3.77 -9.99 17.53
C PHE A 196 4.71 -9.16 18.42
N ASP A 197 6.01 -9.23 18.14
CA ASP A 197 7.05 -8.53 18.90
C ASP A 197 7.21 -7.09 18.40
N MET A 198 6.76 -6.11 19.18
CA MET A 198 6.71 -4.69 18.82
C MET A 198 7.99 -3.92 19.14
N SER A 199 9.10 -4.61 19.43
CA SER A 199 10.36 -3.99 19.84
C SER A 199 11.21 -3.41 18.70
N TYR A 200 10.66 -3.22 17.50
CA TYR A 200 11.38 -2.82 16.27
C TYR A 200 11.17 -1.37 15.82
N GLU A 201 10.48 -0.56 16.62
CA GLU A 201 10.11 0.81 16.24
C GLU A 201 11.32 1.66 15.85
N LYS A 202 12.40 1.58 16.64
CA LYS A 202 13.63 2.38 16.46
C LYS A 202 14.39 1.98 15.20
N GLU A 203 14.22 0.74 14.75
CA GLU A 203 14.86 0.22 13.55
C GLU A 203 14.09 0.58 12.27
N MET A 204 12.95 1.26 12.34
CA MET A 204 12.10 1.57 11.19
C MET A 204 11.92 3.06 10.97
N SER A 205 11.80 3.46 9.70
CA SER A 205 11.27 4.79 9.38
C SER A 205 9.77 4.87 9.68
N VAL A 206 9.24 6.09 9.89
CA VAL A 206 7.79 6.32 10.09
C VAL A 206 6.94 5.62 9.01
N ARG A 207 7.38 5.68 7.75
CA ARG A 207 6.69 5.02 6.64
C ARG A 207 6.71 3.48 6.74
N GLU A 208 7.76 2.91 7.30
CA GLU A 208 7.88 1.47 7.55
C GLU A 208 7.02 1.04 8.74
N VAL A 209 6.94 1.85 9.81
CA VAL A 209 6.00 1.64 10.93
C VAL A 209 4.56 1.63 10.42
N THR A 210 4.14 2.64 9.65
CA THR A 210 2.81 2.67 9.01
C THR A 210 2.52 1.41 8.19
N ASN A 211 3.51 0.89 7.44
CA ASN A 211 3.31 -0.33 6.65
C ASN A 211 3.23 -1.58 7.52
N THR A 212 4.01 -1.63 8.60
CA THR A 212 4.00 -2.70 9.59
C THR A 212 2.62 -2.80 10.24
N VAL A 213 2.10 -1.68 10.74
CA VAL A 213 0.75 -1.59 11.31
C VAL A 213 -0.30 -2.04 10.31
N LYS A 214 -0.23 -1.62 9.04
CA LYS A 214 -1.16 -2.10 8.01
C LYS A 214 -1.14 -3.61 7.84
N GLN A 215 0.03 -4.24 7.84
CA GLN A 215 0.12 -5.70 7.72
C GLN A 215 -0.43 -6.42 8.96
N ILE A 216 -0.23 -5.86 10.16
CA ILE A 216 -0.81 -6.39 11.40
C ILE A 216 -2.33 -6.25 11.40
N VAL A 217 -2.87 -5.10 10.98
CA VAL A 217 -4.32 -4.89 10.83
C VAL A 217 -4.92 -5.95 9.89
N LEU A 218 -4.25 -6.21 8.76
CA LEU A 218 -4.66 -7.29 7.85
C LEU A 218 -4.58 -8.67 8.51
N SER A 219 -3.55 -8.90 9.33
CA SER A 219 -3.35 -10.15 10.06
C SER A 219 -4.46 -10.41 11.09
N GLU A 220 -4.77 -9.43 11.95
CA GLU A 220 -5.87 -9.52 12.93
C GLU A 220 -7.21 -9.73 12.22
N SER A 221 -7.46 -8.94 11.17
CA SER A 221 -8.70 -9.01 10.41
C SER A 221 -8.84 -10.34 9.68
N PHE A 222 -7.77 -11.00 9.26
CA PHE A 222 -7.84 -12.36 8.72
C PHE A 222 -8.07 -13.38 9.83
N ASN A 223 -7.30 -13.31 10.92
CA ASN A 223 -7.37 -14.23 12.05
C ASN A 223 -8.78 -14.37 12.61
N ARG A 224 -9.50 -13.25 12.84
CA ARG A 224 -10.87 -13.28 13.39
C ARG A 224 -11.91 -13.98 12.50
N ARG A 225 -11.62 -14.12 11.19
CA ARG A 225 -12.51 -14.77 10.21
C ARG A 225 -12.26 -16.26 10.08
N THR A 226 -11.15 -16.75 10.64
CA THR A 226 -10.82 -18.18 10.66
C THR A 226 -11.78 -18.94 11.57
N VAL A 227 -11.79 -20.27 11.45
CA VAL A 227 -12.65 -21.13 12.27
C VAL A 227 -12.09 -21.22 13.69
N ASP A 228 -10.77 -21.32 13.81
CA ASP A 228 -10.04 -21.47 15.07
C ASP A 228 -8.89 -20.43 15.14
N PRO A 229 -9.20 -19.18 15.53
CA PRO A 229 -8.23 -18.08 15.55
C PRO A 229 -7.13 -18.28 16.59
N PHE A 230 -5.96 -17.72 16.33
CA PHE A 230 -4.97 -17.49 17.39
C PHE A 230 -5.47 -16.46 18.41
N HIS A 231 -5.00 -16.57 19.64
CA HIS A 231 -5.00 -15.43 20.55
C HIS A 231 -3.81 -14.54 20.18
N ILE A 232 -4.09 -13.34 19.67
CA ILE A 232 -3.04 -12.41 19.27
C ILE A 232 -2.52 -11.66 20.50
N HIS A 233 -1.20 -11.69 20.69
CA HIS A 233 -0.50 -10.92 21.71
C HIS A 233 0.42 -9.88 21.07
N PHE A 234 0.28 -8.62 21.47
CA PHE A 234 1.24 -7.56 21.17
C PHE A 234 2.11 -7.36 22.40
N CYS A 235 3.36 -7.83 22.33
CA CYS A 235 4.34 -7.72 23.42
C CYS A 235 5.37 -6.63 23.10
N ASN A 236 6.04 -6.12 24.13
CA ASN A 236 6.93 -4.95 24.04
C ASN A 236 6.23 -3.72 23.42
N PHE A 237 4.91 -3.60 23.60
CA PHE A 237 4.11 -2.52 23.03
C PHE A 237 4.03 -1.34 24.01
N LYS A 238 4.41 -0.14 23.56
CA LYS A 238 4.32 1.08 24.37
C LYS A 238 3.14 1.92 23.94
N GLU A 239 2.35 2.41 24.88
CA GLU A 239 1.19 3.26 24.58
C GLU A 239 1.62 4.59 23.90
N ASP A 240 2.77 5.17 24.21
CA ASP A 240 3.22 6.40 23.51
C ASP A 240 4.14 6.12 22.31
N SER A 241 3.96 4.98 21.63
CA SER A 241 4.76 4.61 20.44
C SER A 241 4.14 5.08 19.12
N LEU A 242 4.98 5.19 18.09
CA LEU A 242 4.52 5.35 16.70
C LEU A 242 3.62 4.20 16.25
N TYR A 243 3.76 3.00 16.82
CA TYR A 243 2.83 1.91 16.57
C TYR A 243 1.43 2.27 17.08
N HIS A 244 1.31 2.73 18.33
CA HIS A 244 0.02 3.07 18.92
C HIS A 244 -0.70 4.17 18.14
N GLU A 245 0.01 5.25 17.79
CA GLU A 245 -0.56 6.32 16.96
C GLU A 245 -1.12 5.80 15.63
N GLU A 246 -0.38 4.92 14.95
CA GLU A 246 -0.80 4.36 13.67
C GLU A 246 -1.94 3.35 13.83
N PHE A 247 -1.96 2.55 14.91
CA PHE A 247 -3.08 1.65 15.20
C PHE A 247 -4.37 2.43 15.47
N ILE A 248 -4.32 3.52 16.24
CA ILE A 248 -5.47 4.41 16.47
C ILE A 248 -5.99 4.97 15.15
N LYS A 249 -5.13 5.38 14.21
CA LYS A 249 -5.58 5.87 12.88
C LYS A 249 -6.37 4.81 12.11
N HIS A 250 -6.01 3.54 12.27
CA HIS A 250 -6.65 2.42 11.58
C HIS A 250 -7.94 1.97 12.25
N TYR A 251 -7.93 1.77 13.57
CA TYR A 251 -9.04 1.21 14.34
C TYR A 251 -9.97 2.27 14.93
N ARG A 252 -9.49 3.51 15.13
CA ARG A 252 -10.22 4.60 15.82
C ARG A 252 -10.75 4.10 17.17
N GLU A 253 -11.99 4.42 17.50
CA GLU A 253 -12.72 3.97 18.70
C GLU A 253 -12.87 2.45 18.83
N ALA A 254 -12.52 1.67 17.80
CA ALA A 254 -12.53 0.22 17.88
C ALA A 254 -11.24 -0.37 18.48
N TRP A 255 -10.18 0.43 18.67
CA TRP A 255 -8.91 -0.03 19.25
C TRP A 255 -9.13 -0.69 20.61
N ASP A 256 -9.84 -0.01 21.52
CA ASP A 256 -10.13 -0.51 22.88
C ASP A 256 -11.12 -1.69 22.89
N LYS A 257 -11.73 -2.00 21.74
CA LYS A 257 -12.70 -3.09 21.57
C LYS A 257 -12.07 -4.31 20.88
N LEU A 258 -10.78 -4.25 20.54
CA LEU A 258 -10.09 -5.38 19.95
C LEU A 258 -9.92 -6.48 21.00
N LEU A 259 -10.23 -7.70 20.58
CA LEU A 259 -10.11 -8.91 21.39
C LEU A 259 -8.72 -9.51 21.22
N ILE A 260 -7.72 -8.75 21.65
CA ILE A 260 -6.29 -9.08 21.62
C ILE A 260 -5.68 -8.68 22.96
N THR A 261 -4.54 -9.28 23.31
CA THR A 261 -3.80 -8.89 24.51
C THR A 261 -2.67 -7.94 24.11
N VAL A 262 -2.67 -6.72 24.67
CA VAL A 262 -1.62 -5.72 24.46
C VAL A 262 -0.87 -5.51 25.78
N THR A 263 0.46 -5.53 25.73
CA THR A 263 1.31 -5.40 26.92
C THR A 263 2.69 -4.84 26.57
N ASP A 264 3.24 -4.07 27.50
CA ASP A 264 4.59 -3.52 27.45
C ASP A 264 5.67 -4.55 27.84
N GLN A 265 5.28 -5.63 28.51
CA GLN A 265 6.17 -6.68 29.00
C GLN A 265 6.77 -7.52 27.86
N CYS A 266 7.92 -8.12 28.15
CA CYS A 266 8.56 -9.04 27.23
C CYS A 266 7.78 -10.37 27.20
N TYR A 267 7.65 -10.98 26.03
CA TYR A 267 7.00 -12.30 25.89
C TYR A 267 7.68 -13.40 26.73
N THR A 268 8.94 -13.22 27.15
CA THR A 268 9.63 -14.15 28.07
C THR A 268 9.19 -14.04 29.53
N GLU A 269 8.54 -12.95 29.90
CA GLU A 269 8.00 -12.72 31.25
C GLU A 269 6.58 -13.25 31.38
N ILE A 270 5.83 -13.26 30.27
CA ILE A 270 4.42 -13.66 30.22
C ILE A 270 4.26 -15.15 29.91
N PHE A 271 5.19 -15.74 29.15
CA PHE A 271 5.08 -17.12 28.68
C PHE A 271 6.26 -18.00 29.10
N PRO A 272 6.05 -19.32 29.29
CA PRO A 272 7.12 -20.26 29.54
C PRO A 272 8.13 -20.27 28.39
N LYS A 273 9.41 -20.01 28.73
CA LYS A 273 10.48 -19.83 27.75
C LYS A 273 10.70 -21.04 26.83
N ASP A 274 10.51 -22.24 27.34
CA ASP A 274 10.63 -23.51 26.63
C ASP A 274 9.53 -23.71 25.56
N LYS A 275 8.41 -23.00 25.68
CA LYS A 275 7.33 -23.01 24.68
C LYS A 275 7.53 -21.99 23.56
N LEU A 276 8.41 -21.01 23.73
CA LEU A 276 8.58 -19.91 22.77
C LEU A 276 9.48 -20.30 21.59
N ILE A 277 8.99 -20.07 20.37
CA ILE A 277 9.74 -20.23 19.12
C ILE A 277 9.71 -18.92 18.35
N TYR A 278 10.87 -18.30 18.19
CA TYR A 278 11.01 -17.08 17.38
C TYR A 278 11.16 -17.42 15.90
N LEU A 279 10.19 -17.00 15.09
CA LEU A 279 10.19 -17.21 13.65
C LEU A 279 11.04 -16.15 12.96
N THR A 280 12.09 -16.58 12.27
CA THR A 280 12.98 -15.71 11.50
C THR A 280 13.56 -16.45 10.30
N ALA A 281 13.59 -15.79 9.15
CA ALA A 281 14.11 -16.36 7.91
C ALA A 281 15.62 -16.69 8.01
N ASP A 282 16.34 -16.02 8.91
CA ASP A 282 17.77 -16.19 9.13
C ASP A 282 18.11 -17.37 10.07
N SER A 283 17.10 -18.05 10.62
CA SER A 283 17.35 -19.18 11.53
C SER A 283 18.02 -20.34 10.79
N PRO A 284 19.09 -20.94 11.35
CA PRO A 284 19.69 -22.15 10.77
C PRO A 284 18.79 -23.39 10.94
N LYS A 285 17.87 -23.36 11.91
CA LYS A 285 16.90 -24.43 12.14
C LYS A 285 15.67 -24.21 11.26
N VAL A 286 15.33 -25.22 10.45
CA VAL A 286 14.14 -25.19 9.59
C VAL A 286 12.98 -25.89 10.30
N MET A 287 11.83 -25.20 10.37
CA MET A 287 10.59 -25.72 10.92
C MET A 287 10.10 -26.90 10.09
N LYS A 288 9.87 -28.05 10.73
CA LYS A 288 9.44 -29.29 10.06
C LYS A 288 7.93 -29.50 10.13
N LYS A 289 7.34 -29.23 11.29
CA LYS A 289 5.92 -29.39 11.59
C LYS A 289 5.44 -28.21 12.41
N PHE A 290 4.15 -27.92 12.31
CA PHE A 290 3.47 -27.03 13.24
C PHE A 290 3.19 -27.77 14.54
N ASP A 291 3.35 -27.09 15.66
CA ASP A 291 3.22 -27.61 17.01
C ASP A 291 2.21 -26.74 17.76
N HIS A 292 1.11 -27.35 18.18
CA HIS A 292 0.00 -26.68 18.86
C HIS A 292 0.32 -26.33 20.31
N ASP A 293 1.37 -26.93 20.91
CA ASP A 293 1.80 -26.65 22.29
C ASP A 293 2.84 -25.51 22.38
N LYS A 294 3.34 -25.05 21.23
CA LYS A 294 4.33 -23.98 21.13
C LYS A 294 3.68 -22.62 20.92
N ILE A 295 4.42 -21.58 21.29
CA ILE A 295 4.02 -20.18 21.13
C ILE A 295 4.98 -19.55 20.12
N TYR A 296 4.43 -19.22 18.96
CA TYR A 296 5.22 -18.63 17.88
C TYR A 296 5.33 -17.12 18.06
N ILE A 297 6.53 -16.58 17.83
CA ILE A 297 6.80 -15.14 17.85
C ILE A 297 7.16 -14.68 16.45
N VAL A 298 6.51 -13.62 15.98
CA VAL A 298 6.79 -12.94 14.71
C VAL A 298 7.25 -11.51 15.02
N GLY A 299 8.42 -11.14 14.50
CA GLY A 299 8.95 -9.77 14.67
C GLY A 299 8.13 -8.76 13.87
N SER A 300 7.52 -7.78 14.54
CA SER A 300 6.69 -6.75 13.91
C SER A 300 7.52 -5.69 13.21
N MET A 301 8.12 -6.03 12.08
CA MET A 301 8.98 -5.13 11.32
C MET A 301 8.75 -5.26 9.81
N VAL A 302 8.76 -4.14 9.10
CA VAL A 302 8.81 -4.08 7.64
C VAL A 302 10.06 -3.31 7.22
N ASP A 303 10.95 -3.98 6.50
CA ASP A 303 12.18 -3.38 6.00
C ASP A 303 12.17 -3.25 4.47
N LYS A 304 12.35 -2.03 3.96
CA LYS A 304 12.50 -1.86 2.49
C LYS A 304 13.84 -2.34 1.99
N SER A 305 14.87 -2.17 2.81
CA SER A 305 16.20 -2.75 2.65
C SER A 305 16.37 -3.84 3.68
N ILE A 306 16.53 -5.08 3.22
CA ILE A 306 16.58 -6.24 4.12
C ILE A 306 17.70 -6.09 5.15
N LYS A 307 17.34 -6.05 6.44
CA LYS A 307 18.28 -6.03 7.56
C LYS A 307 18.46 -7.45 8.08
N THR A 308 19.39 -8.20 7.49
CA THR A 308 19.60 -9.62 7.86
C THR A 308 20.08 -9.76 9.30
N GLY A 309 19.52 -10.72 10.03
CA GLY A 309 20.00 -11.17 11.33
C GLY A 309 19.48 -10.38 12.54
N VAL A 310 18.70 -9.31 12.37
CA VAL A 310 18.22 -8.48 13.50
C VAL A 310 17.36 -9.30 14.47
N SER A 311 16.33 -9.97 13.95
CA SER A 311 15.43 -10.79 14.77
C SER A 311 16.11 -12.03 15.34
N LEU A 312 17.00 -12.66 14.56
CA LEU A 312 17.80 -13.80 15.02
C LEU A 312 18.71 -13.40 16.19
N ALA A 313 19.38 -12.26 16.10
CA ALA A 313 20.25 -11.76 17.16
C ALA A 313 19.46 -11.47 18.44
N ARG A 314 18.28 -10.85 18.33
CA ARG A 314 17.40 -10.58 19.47
C ARG A 314 16.93 -11.87 20.15
N ALA A 315 16.46 -12.85 19.37
CA ALA A 315 16.04 -14.15 19.90
C ALA A 315 17.20 -14.91 20.59
N LYS A 316 18.41 -14.89 20.00
CA LYS A 316 19.61 -15.51 20.58
C LYS A 316 20.03 -14.86 21.90
N ARG A 317 19.98 -13.53 22.01
CA ARG A 317 20.29 -12.81 23.27
C ARG A 317 19.36 -13.20 24.40
N LEU A 318 18.09 -13.48 24.07
CA LEU A 318 17.10 -13.97 25.02
C LEU A 318 17.17 -15.49 25.24
N GLY A 319 18.05 -16.21 24.52
CA GLY A 319 18.21 -17.67 24.62
C GLY A 319 16.98 -18.45 24.18
N LEU A 320 16.28 -17.99 23.13
CA LEU A 320 15.07 -18.62 22.60
C LEU A 320 15.39 -19.63 21.51
N GLU A 321 14.50 -20.60 21.33
CA GLU A 321 14.50 -21.40 20.11
C GLU A 321 14.09 -20.54 18.91
N THR A 322 14.76 -20.75 17.77
CA THR A 322 14.48 -20.03 16.52
C THR A 322 14.17 -21.01 15.40
N ALA A 323 13.26 -20.65 14.50
CA ALA A 323 12.94 -21.48 13.34
C ALA A 323 12.66 -20.64 12.08
N ALA A 324 13.10 -21.14 10.93
CA ALA A 324 12.79 -20.60 9.61
C ALA A 324 11.74 -21.48 8.93
N LEU A 325 10.89 -20.88 8.08
CA LEU A 325 9.95 -21.64 7.26
C LEU A 325 10.72 -22.49 6.22
N PRO A 326 10.25 -23.70 5.86
CA PRO A 326 10.90 -24.60 4.91
C PRO A 326 10.72 -24.16 3.44
N LEU A 327 10.91 -22.88 3.12
CA LEU A 327 10.65 -22.31 1.80
C LEU A 327 11.42 -23.04 0.69
N ASP A 328 12.73 -23.28 0.88
CA ASP A 328 13.57 -23.96 -0.12
C ASP A 328 13.22 -25.44 -0.33
N LYS A 329 12.52 -26.05 0.64
CA LYS A 329 12.08 -27.44 0.54
C LYS A 329 10.87 -27.56 -0.37
N TYR A 330 9.96 -26.58 -0.34
CA TYR A 330 8.66 -26.65 -1.01
C TYR A 330 8.55 -25.76 -2.24
N LEU A 331 9.33 -24.66 -2.33
CA LEU A 331 9.23 -23.67 -3.40
C LEU A 331 10.55 -23.55 -4.17
N LEU A 332 10.47 -23.65 -5.49
CA LEU A 332 11.59 -23.33 -6.36
C LEU A 332 11.71 -21.80 -6.47
N TRP A 333 12.49 -21.22 -5.55
CA TRP A 333 12.64 -19.78 -5.42
C TRP A 333 13.23 -19.15 -6.68
N SER A 334 12.66 -18.03 -7.13
CA SER A 334 13.06 -17.35 -8.37
C SER A 334 13.56 -15.94 -8.12
N THR A 335 12.81 -15.11 -7.38
CA THR A 335 13.10 -13.69 -7.23
C THR A 335 12.74 -13.15 -5.84
N GLY A 336 13.45 -12.11 -5.41
CA GLY A 336 13.19 -11.39 -4.17
C GLY A 336 13.66 -12.11 -2.90
N GLY A 337 13.55 -11.40 -1.77
CA GLY A 337 13.94 -11.93 -0.46
C GLY A 337 12.92 -12.91 0.12
N LYS A 338 13.43 -13.83 0.94
CA LYS A 338 12.65 -14.86 1.67
C LYS A 338 11.96 -14.33 2.94
N ASN A 339 12.18 -13.07 3.28
CA ASN A 339 11.37 -12.37 4.27
C ASN A 339 9.95 -12.20 3.73
N LEU A 340 9.00 -12.80 4.42
CA LEU A 340 7.57 -12.69 4.14
C LEU A 340 6.97 -11.57 4.99
N THR A 341 5.87 -11.01 4.52
CA THR A 341 5.15 -9.96 5.26
C THR A 341 4.38 -10.55 6.43
N LEU A 342 4.00 -9.71 7.40
CA LEU A 342 3.31 -10.16 8.62
C LEU A 342 1.96 -10.80 8.32
N ASP A 343 1.23 -10.25 7.35
CA ASP A 343 -0.02 -10.82 6.85
C ASP A 343 0.20 -12.18 6.19
N GLN A 344 1.25 -12.35 5.39
CA GLN A 344 1.61 -13.65 4.79
C GLN A 344 1.96 -14.67 5.86
N MET A 345 2.72 -14.27 6.89
CA MET A 345 3.05 -15.13 8.02
C MET A 345 1.79 -15.58 8.76
N MET A 346 0.85 -14.67 9.03
CA MET A 346 -0.44 -15.00 9.64
C MET A 346 -1.21 -16.02 8.79
N HIS A 347 -1.35 -15.79 7.48
CA HIS A 347 -2.02 -16.72 6.58
C HIS A 347 -1.38 -18.11 6.60
N ILE A 348 -0.05 -18.18 6.55
CA ILE A 348 0.71 -19.44 6.61
C ILE A 348 0.47 -20.15 7.94
N LEU A 349 0.61 -19.45 9.07
CA LEU A 349 0.51 -20.06 10.40
C LEU A 349 -0.91 -20.57 10.69
N VAL A 350 -1.95 -19.81 10.34
CA VAL A 350 -3.34 -20.26 10.45
C VAL A 350 -3.56 -21.51 9.61
N THR A 351 -3.11 -21.50 8.36
CA THR A 351 -3.31 -22.65 7.45
C THR A 351 -2.59 -23.89 7.96
N LEU A 352 -1.39 -23.73 8.55
CA LEU A 352 -0.66 -24.82 9.16
C LEU A 352 -1.34 -25.34 10.43
N LYS A 353 -1.88 -24.44 11.26
CA LYS A 353 -2.65 -24.80 12.45
C LYS A 353 -3.86 -25.67 12.10
N ASP A 354 -4.57 -25.32 11.02
CA ASP A 354 -5.79 -26.00 10.58
C ASP A 354 -5.52 -27.31 9.81
N THR A 355 -4.47 -27.34 8.98
CA THR A 355 -4.29 -28.42 7.98
C THR A 355 -3.01 -29.22 8.12
N ALA A 356 -2.02 -28.72 8.86
CA ALA A 356 -0.65 -29.23 8.90
C ALA A 356 0.03 -29.41 7.52
N ASP A 357 -0.52 -28.80 6.46
CA ASP A 357 -0.05 -28.97 5.08
C ASP A 357 0.76 -27.75 4.62
N TRP A 358 2.08 -27.94 4.52
CA TRP A 358 3.00 -26.93 4.02
C TRP A 358 2.72 -26.49 2.58
N LYS A 359 2.21 -27.37 1.71
CA LYS A 359 1.93 -26.96 0.32
C LYS A 359 0.80 -25.94 0.30
N LYS A 360 -0.32 -26.24 0.97
CA LYS A 360 -1.46 -25.32 1.12
C LYS A 360 -1.05 -24.01 1.79
N ALA A 361 -0.31 -24.09 2.89
CA ALA A 361 0.14 -22.91 3.61
C ALA A 361 1.05 -22.01 2.75
N LEU A 362 1.94 -22.60 1.95
CA LEU A 362 2.88 -21.82 1.13
C LEU A 362 2.26 -21.26 -0.16
N GLU A 363 1.00 -21.54 -0.47
CA GLU A 363 0.27 -20.86 -1.56
C GLU A 363 0.07 -19.37 -1.30
N PHE A 364 0.12 -18.94 -0.04
CA PHE A 364 0.06 -17.53 0.36
C PHE A 364 1.37 -16.77 0.08
N VAL A 365 2.45 -17.46 -0.28
CA VAL A 365 3.66 -16.81 -0.80
C VAL A 365 3.34 -16.21 -2.18
N PRO A 366 3.71 -14.95 -2.48
CA PRO A 366 3.40 -14.36 -3.78
C PRO A 366 4.00 -15.16 -4.95
N LYS A 367 3.15 -15.57 -5.90
CA LYS A 367 3.53 -16.40 -7.07
C LYS A 367 4.72 -15.85 -7.88
N ARG A 368 4.94 -14.53 -7.88
CA ARG A 368 6.10 -13.90 -8.54
C ARG A 368 7.46 -14.27 -7.92
N LYS A 369 7.48 -14.76 -6.67
CA LYS A 369 8.71 -15.09 -5.92
C LYS A 369 9.26 -16.49 -6.23
N TYR A 370 8.46 -17.39 -6.83
CA TYR A 370 8.86 -18.77 -7.10
C TYR A 370 8.33 -19.26 -8.46
N CYS A 371 8.99 -20.26 -9.05
CA CYS A 371 8.59 -20.82 -10.35
C CYS A 371 7.57 -21.96 -10.26
N GLY A 372 7.53 -22.66 -9.11
CA GLY A 372 6.59 -23.74 -8.84
C GLY A 372 6.88 -24.43 -7.52
N PHE A 373 6.00 -25.33 -7.12
CA PHE A 373 6.24 -26.22 -5.99
C PHE A 373 7.22 -27.33 -6.37
N VAL A 374 8.11 -27.66 -5.42
CA VAL A 374 9.09 -28.72 -5.55
C VAL A 374 8.36 -30.07 -5.42
N ASN A 375 8.22 -30.78 -6.54
CA ASN A 375 7.58 -32.11 -6.59
C ASN A 375 8.59 -33.27 -6.58
N LYS A 376 9.90 -33.00 -6.65
CA LYS A 376 11.02 -33.97 -6.65
C LYS A 376 12.24 -33.37 -5.92
N PRO A 377 13.23 -34.17 -5.46
CA PRO A 377 14.35 -33.67 -4.65
C PRO A 377 15.10 -32.49 -5.30
N VAL A 378 15.37 -31.45 -4.50
CA VAL A 378 15.91 -30.13 -4.90
C VAL A 378 17.17 -30.18 -5.79
N LYS A 379 17.95 -31.27 -5.73
CA LYS A 379 19.18 -31.44 -6.53
C LYS A 379 18.94 -31.56 -8.05
N GLU A 380 17.83 -32.15 -8.47
CA GLU A 380 17.51 -32.30 -9.91
C GLU A 380 16.87 -31.03 -10.51
N LEU A 381 16.08 -30.32 -9.69
CA LEU A 381 15.40 -29.09 -10.09
C LEU A 381 16.33 -27.88 -10.20
N LYS A 382 17.36 -27.80 -9.33
CA LYS A 382 18.41 -26.77 -9.47
C LYS A 382 19.18 -26.93 -10.78
N ARG A 383 19.55 -28.16 -11.14
CA ARG A 383 20.22 -28.46 -12.42
C ARG A 383 19.37 -28.07 -13.63
N THR A 384 18.07 -28.33 -13.60
CA THR A 384 17.16 -27.94 -14.69
C THR A 384 16.92 -26.43 -14.72
N LEU A 385 16.79 -25.76 -13.58
CA LEU A 385 16.67 -24.29 -13.54
C LEU A 385 17.93 -23.59 -14.03
N ASP A 386 19.10 -24.07 -13.64
CA ASP A 386 20.41 -23.57 -14.11
C ASP A 386 20.57 -23.80 -15.61
N LEU A 387 20.13 -24.96 -16.12
CA LEU A 387 20.10 -25.24 -17.56
C LEU A 387 19.17 -24.26 -18.31
N ILE A 388 17.96 -24.03 -17.79
CA ILE A 388 16.98 -23.09 -18.39
C ILE A 388 17.53 -21.66 -18.39
N ASN A 389 18.19 -21.23 -17.32
CA ASN A 389 18.78 -19.91 -17.22
C ASN A 389 19.96 -19.76 -18.19
N THR A 390 20.80 -20.78 -18.32
CA THR A 390 21.89 -20.83 -19.31
C THR A 390 21.36 -20.76 -20.74
N LEU A 391 20.29 -21.50 -21.06
CA LEU A 391 19.65 -21.47 -22.38
C LEU A 391 18.98 -20.12 -22.68
N LYS A 392 18.37 -19.47 -21.67
CA LYS A 392 17.80 -18.11 -21.81
C LYS A 392 18.89 -17.05 -22.03
N LEU A 393 20.04 -17.19 -21.37
CA LEU A 393 21.20 -16.33 -21.58
C LEU A 393 21.80 -16.54 -22.99
N GLY A 394 21.88 -17.79 -23.45
CA GLY A 394 22.30 -18.15 -24.81
C GLY A 394 21.40 -17.54 -25.88
N ARG A 395 20.06 -17.67 -25.77
CA ARG A 395 19.11 -17.06 -26.71
C ARG A 395 19.16 -15.53 -26.71
N ARG A 396 19.44 -14.90 -25.56
CA ARG A 396 19.65 -13.45 -25.50
C ARG A 396 20.93 -13.03 -26.23
N ARG A 397 22.02 -13.79 -26.12
CA ARG A 397 23.25 -13.53 -26.88
C ARG A 397 23.05 -13.70 -28.38
N GLU A 398 22.43 -14.80 -28.82
CA GLU A 398 22.10 -15.02 -30.24
C GLU A 398 21.16 -13.94 -30.80
N GLY A 399 20.19 -13.48 -30.01
CA GLY A 399 19.31 -12.38 -30.39
C GLY A 399 20.08 -11.07 -30.60
N VAL A 400 21.01 -10.76 -29.70
CA VAL A 400 21.88 -9.56 -29.80
C VAL A 400 22.85 -9.68 -30.97
N GLU A 401 23.47 -10.84 -31.20
CA GLU A 401 24.38 -11.07 -32.34
C GLU A 401 23.65 -10.99 -33.70
N LYS A 402 22.45 -11.57 -33.82
CA LYS A 402 21.61 -11.44 -35.02
C LYS A 402 21.18 -9.99 -35.27
N GLN A 403 20.92 -9.23 -34.20
CA GLN A 403 20.56 -7.82 -34.29
C GLN A 403 21.78 -6.95 -34.65
N PHE A 404 22.97 -7.31 -34.16
CA PHE A 404 24.24 -6.66 -34.51
C PHE A 404 24.62 -6.94 -35.98
N ALA A 405 24.48 -8.18 -36.45
CA ALA A 405 24.72 -8.57 -37.84
C ALA A 405 23.74 -7.91 -38.83
N LYS A 406 22.49 -7.66 -38.40
CA LYS A 406 21.51 -6.89 -39.20
C LYS A 406 21.86 -5.41 -39.31
N ASN A 407 22.43 -4.83 -38.25
CA ASN A 407 22.77 -3.41 -38.19
C ASN A 407 24.12 -3.08 -38.87
N HIS A 408 24.99 -4.07 -39.10
CA HIS A 408 26.26 -3.91 -39.78
C HIS A 408 26.47 -4.98 -40.87
N PRO A 409 25.81 -4.88 -42.03
CA PRO A 409 26.13 -5.73 -43.17
C PRO A 409 27.55 -5.38 -43.65
N LYS A 410 28.49 -6.33 -43.48
CA LYS A 410 29.86 -6.21 -43.97
C LYS A 410 29.84 -5.98 -45.49
N LYS A 411 30.09 -4.75 -45.94
CA LYS A 411 30.52 -4.47 -47.32
C LYS A 411 31.95 -4.98 -47.46
N TYR A 412 32.11 -6.17 -48.01
CA TYR A 412 33.36 -6.56 -48.67
C TYR A 412 33.12 -6.54 -50.18
N THR A 413 33.39 -5.38 -50.78
CA THR A 413 33.87 -5.30 -52.15
C THR A 413 35.35 -5.67 -52.13
N LEU A 414 35.71 -6.80 -52.74
CA LEU A 414 37.06 -7.09 -53.17
C LEU A 414 37.03 -7.21 -54.70
N LYS A 415 38.11 -6.66 -55.28
CA LYS A 415 38.34 -6.27 -56.68
C LYS A 415 37.98 -7.32 -57.72
#